data_AF-A0ABD3ZZJ3-F1
#
_entry.id   AF-A0ABD3ZZJ3-F1
#
_cell.length_a   1.000
_cell.length_b   1.000
_cell.length_c   1.000
_cell.angle_alpha   90.00
_cell.angle_beta   90.00
_cell.angle_gamma   90.00
#
_symmetry.space_group_name_H-M   'P 1'
#
loop_
_entity.id
_entity.type
_entity.pdbx_description
1 polymer ?
#
loop_
_entity_poly.entity_id
_entity_poly.type
_entity_poly.pdbx_seq_one_letter_code
_entity_poly.pdbx_strand_id
1 'polypeptide(L)'
;MNETITYDTWNDMLSKQVTDQLIDELDVLKWAYRTYGEKIVYACSFGAEGMVLLDLISKINKNAHIIFLDTGLHFQETYELIETVKERNPGFAIQMLEPELSLTEQGTKYGGELWKHNPNSAANCGKSNRSKSTCPA
;
A
#
# COMPACT_ATOMS: atom_id res chain seq x y z
N MET A 1 -3.76 30.09 3.87
CA MET A 1 -3.97 28.65 4.07
C MET A 1 -3.79 28.01 2.72
N ASN A 2 -2.68 27.30 2.47
CA ASN A 2 -2.53 26.59 1.20
C ASN A 2 -3.52 25.44 1.21
N GLU A 3 -4.37 25.35 0.18
CA GLU A 3 -5.28 24.21 0.01
C GLU A 3 -4.47 22.93 -0.05
N THR A 4 -4.83 21.96 0.78
CA THR A 4 -4.24 20.62 0.75
C THR A 4 -4.65 19.95 -0.56
N ILE A 5 -3.69 19.32 -1.25
CA ILE A 5 -3.98 18.51 -2.43
C ILE A 5 -4.74 17.26 -1.97
N THR A 6 -5.96 17.10 -2.45
CA THR A 6 -6.78 15.90 -2.26
C THR A 6 -7.36 15.51 -3.63
N TYR A 7 -8.09 14.40 -3.68
CA TYR A 7 -8.81 14.02 -4.90
C TYR A 7 -9.72 15.14 -5.42
N ASP A 8 -10.43 15.83 -4.52
CA ASP A 8 -11.41 16.86 -4.88
C ASP A 8 -10.81 18.23 -5.20
N THR A 9 -9.63 18.53 -4.65
CA THR A 9 -8.95 19.83 -4.82
C THR A 9 -7.82 19.80 -5.85
N TRP A 10 -7.49 18.61 -6.38
CA TRP A 10 -6.41 18.45 -7.32
C TRP A 10 -6.64 19.23 -8.61
N ASN A 11 -5.60 19.94 -9.04
CA ASN A 11 -5.49 20.54 -10.37
C ASN A 11 -4.02 20.75 -10.74
N ASP A 12 -3.74 21.00 -12.02
CA ASP A 12 -2.37 21.15 -12.54
C ASP A 12 -1.64 22.33 -11.91
N MET A 13 -2.32 23.46 -11.66
CA MET A 13 -1.71 24.65 -11.10
C MET A 13 -1.23 24.42 -9.67
N LEU A 14 -2.10 23.87 -8.81
CA LEU A 14 -1.79 23.56 -7.42
C LEU A 14 -0.70 22.50 -7.31
N SER A 15 -0.78 21.46 -8.16
CA SER A 15 0.25 20.42 -8.23
C SER A 15 1.60 21.01 -8.59
N LYS A 16 1.64 21.86 -9.63
CA LYS A 16 2.87 22.52 -10.07
C LYS A 16 3.45 23.43 -8.98
N GLN A 17 2.61 24.20 -8.29
CA GLN A 17 3.04 25.07 -7.19
C GLN A 17 3.73 24.30 -6.06
N VAL A 18 3.26 23.09 -5.76
CA VAL A 18 3.88 22.20 -4.78
C VAL A 18 5.16 21.61 -5.35
N THR A 19 5.13 21.00 -6.53
CA THR A 19 6.29 20.29 -7.08
C THR A 19 7.45 21.20 -7.44
N ASP A 20 7.21 22.45 -7.85
CA ASP A 20 8.26 23.44 -8.12
C ASP A 20 9.13 23.75 -6.89
N GLN A 21 8.63 23.44 -5.67
CA GLN A 21 9.32 23.66 -4.41
C GLN A 21 10.03 22.41 -3.87
N LEU A 22 9.88 21.26 -4.52
CA LEU A 22 10.42 19.97 -4.08
C LEU A 22 11.62 19.61 -4.96
N ILE A 23 12.79 19.48 -4.34
CA ILE A 23 14.06 19.35 -5.06
C ILE A 23 14.44 17.87 -5.24
N ASP A 24 14.19 17.06 -4.21
CA ASP A 24 14.58 15.65 -4.15
C ASP A 24 13.47 14.75 -3.56
N GLU A 25 13.73 13.44 -3.54
CA GLU A 25 12.81 12.43 -3.02
C GLU A 25 12.50 12.58 -1.52
N LEU A 26 13.45 13.08 -0.72
CA LEU A 26 13.25 13.28 0.72
C LEU A 26 12.34 14.49 0.96
N ASP A 27 12.45 15.54 0.14
CA ASP A 27 11.57 16.69 0.22
C ASP A 27 10.12 16.33 -0.10
N VAL A 28 9.90 15.44 -1.08
CA VAL A 28 8.56 14.89 -1.36
C VAL A 28 8.00 14.17 -0.14
N LEU A 29 8.79 13.28 0.48
CA LEU A 29 8.35 12.53 1.66
C LEU A 29 8.11 13.44 2.87
N LYS A 30 9.00 14.39 3.15
CA LYS A 30 8.82 15.39 4.22
C LYS A 30 7.58 16.23 3.99
N TRP A 31 7.33 16.65 2.74
CA TRP A 31 6.12 17.38 2.38
C TRP A 31 4.87 16.53 2.64
N ALA A 32 4.88 15.26 2.24
CA ALA A 32 3.74 14.37 2.41
C ALA A 32 3.42 14.16 3.91
N TYR A 33 4.42 13.86 4.74
CA TYR A 33 4.23 13.72 6.20
C TYR A 33 3.83 15.03 6.89
N ARG A 34 4.35 16.18 6.45
CA ARG A 34 3.93 17.49 6.98
C ARG A 34 2.49 17.83 6.61
N THR A 35 2.06 17.46 5.41
CA THR A 35 0.75 17.82 4.85
C THR A 35 -0.36 16.90 5.37
N TYR A 36 -0.12 15.59 5.40
CA TYR A 36 -1.14 14.59 5.73
C TYR A 36 -1.00 14.00 7.13
N GLY A 37 0.16 14.18 7.79
CA GLY A 37 0.41 13.66 9.14
C GLY A 37 0.18 12.16 9.22
N GLU A 38 -0.58 11.72 10.23
CA GLU A 38 -0.91 10.31 10.47
C GLU A 38 -1.88 9.69 9.47
N LYS A 39 -2.49 10.49 8.58
CA LYS A 39 -3.41 9.99 7.54
C LYS A 39 -2.67 9.35 6.36
N ILE A 40 -1.36 9.57 6.24
CA ILE A 40 -0.57 8.96 5.19
C ILE A 40 -0.30 7.49 5.51
N VAL A 41 -0.50 6.64 4.53
CA VAL A 41 -0.21 5.21 4.61
C VAL A 41 0.60 4.82 3.40
N TYR A 42 1.65 4.03 3.62
CA TYR A 42 2.45 3.49 2.54
C TYR A 42 2.02 2.06 2.22
N ALA A 43 1.41 1.86 1.05
CA ALA A 43 1.11 0.52 0.53
C ALA A 43 2.39 -0.08 -0.07
N CYS A 44 2.93 -1.12 0.56
CA CYS A 44 4.20 -1.72 0.20
C CYS A 44 4.02 -3.21 -0.07
N SER A 45 4.44 -3.68 -1.24
CA SER A 45 4.54 -5.11 -1.58
C SER A 45 5.89 -5.73 -1.24
N PHE A 46 6.81 -4.96 -0.63
CA PHE A 46 8.17 -5.38 -0.27
C PHE A 46 9.06 -5.79 -1.45
N GLY A 47 8.77 -5.30 -2.65
CA GLY A 47 9.68 -5.36 -3.80
C GLY A 47 10.89 -4.43 -3.65
N ALA A 48 11.82 -4.48 -4.63
CA ALA A 48 13.08 -3.73 -4.57
C ALA A 48 12.88 -2.21 -4.41
N GLU A 49 12.02 -1.58 -5.22
CA GLU A 49 11.74 -0.13 -5.05
C GLU A 49 11.03 0.15 -3.73
N GLY A 50 10.19 -0.79 -3.28
CA GLY A 50 9.46 -0.66 -2.03
C GLY A 50 10.38 -0.62 -0.81
N MET A 51 11.44 -1.42 -0.83
CA MET A 51 12.48 -1.45 0.21
C MET A 51 13.29 -0.15 0.25
N VAL A 52 13.62 0.42 -0.91
CA VAL A 52 14.29 1.74 -0.98
C VAL A 52 13.39 2.80 -0.36
N LEU A 53 12.09 2.80 -0.68
CA LEU A 53 11.17 3.78 -0.14
C LEU A 53 10.96 3.61 1.39
N LEU A 54 10.93 2.38 1.91
CA LEU A 54 10.92 2.12 3.35
C LEU A 54 12.17 2.67 4.04
N ASP A 55 13.36 2.49 3.44
CA ASP A 55 14.60 3.06 3.97
C ASP A 55 14.53 4.59 4.05
N LEU A 56 14.05 5.25 2.99
CA LEU A 56 13.86 6.71 2.98
C LEU A 56 12.81 7.16 4.02
N ILE A 57 11.69 6.46 4.12
CA ILE A 57 10.65 6.74 5.12
C ILE A 57 11.20 6.59 6.54
N SER A 58 12.02 5.58 6.82
CA SER A 58 12.59 5.34 8.16
C SER A 58 13.40 6.53 8.70
N LYS A 59 14.02 7.31 7.80
CA LYS A 59 14.80 8.51 8.12
C LYS A 59 13.92 9.71 8.50
N ILE A 60 12.65 9.70 8.11
CA ILE A 60 11.71 10.82 8.26
C ILE A 60 10.67 10.52 9.34
N ASN A 61 10.07 9.33 9.31
CA ASN A 61 9.06 8.89 10.26
C ASN A 61 9.31 7.45 10.71
N LYS A 62 9.84 7.29 11.94
CA LYS A 62 10.10 5.98 12.55
C LYS A 62 8.83 5.21 12.93
N ASN A 63 7.68 5.89 12.94
CA ASN A 63 6.37 5.34 13.29
C ASN A 63 5.44 5.26 12.07
N ALA A 64 6.01 5.12 10.87
CA ALA A 64 5.23 5.10 9.64
C ALA A 64 4.19 3.97 9.63
N HIS A 65 3.02 4.27 9.06
CA HIS A 65 1.96 3.28 8.82
C HIS A 65 2.17 2.64 7.44
N ILE A 66 2.35 1.32 7.43
CA ILE A 66 2.59 0.55 6.21
C ILE A 66 1.51 -0.52 6.09
N ILE A 67 0.93 -0.66 4.90
CA ILE A 67 -0.03 -1.72 4.61
C ILE A 67 0.55 -2.69 3.59
N PHE A 68 0.38 -3.98 3.86
CA PHE A 68 0.65 -5.08 2.95
C PHE A 68 -0.66 -5.75 2.58
N LEU A 69 -0.91 -5.97 1.29
CA LEU A 69 -2.06 -6.76 0.84
C LEU A 69 -1.67 -8.23 0.81
N ASP A 70 -2.11 -8.99 1.80
CA ASP A 70 -1.81 -10.40 1.92
C ASP A 70 -2.87 -11.24 1.21
N THR A 71 -2.55 -11.70 0.01
CA THR A 71 -3.46 -12.54 -0.80
C THR A 71 -3.45 -14.00 -0.39
N GLY A 72 -2.55 -14.40 0.53
CA GLY A 72 -2.28 -15.81 0.86
C GLY A 72 -1.54 -16.58 -0.26
N LEU A 73 -1.08 -15.88 -1.30
CA LEU A 73 -0.38 -16.45 -2.46
C LEU A 73 1.05 -15.92 -2.64
N HIS A 74 1.58 -15.19 -1.65
CA HIS A 74 2.94 -14.67 -1.69
C HIS A 74 3.98 -15.75 -1.42
N PHE A 75 5.21 -15.51 -1.87
CA PHE A 75 6.34 -16.40 -1.58
C PHE A 75 6.69 -16.35 -0.08
N GLN A 76 7.20 -17.46 0.45
CA GLN A 76 7.58 -17.55 1.87
C GLN A 76 8.64 -16.49 2.22
N GLU A 77 9.56 -16.25 1.30
CA GLU A 77 10.62 -15.25 1.38
C GLU A 77 10.07 -13.83 1.55
N THR A 78 8.86 -13.53 1.05
CA THR A 78 8.20 -12.24 1.27
C THR A 78 7.83 -12.05 2.74
N TYR A 79 7.28 -13.09 3.39
CA TYR A 79 6.94 -13.03 4.82
C TYR A 79 8.19 -12.92 5.69
N GLU A 80 9.25 -13.67 5.37
CA GLU A 80 10.55 -13.58 6.06
C GLU A 80 11.18 -12.18 5.95
N LEU A 81 11.06 -11.57 4.77
CA LEU A 81 11.50 -10.19 4.55
C LEU A 81 10.70 -9.20 5.38
N ILE A 82 9.37 -9.36 5.47
CA ILE A 82 8.51 -8.50 6.30
C ILE A 82 8.93 -8.57 7.77
N GLU A 83 9.19 -9.77 8.31
CA GLU A 83 9.67 -9.93 9.68
C GLU A 83 11.04 -9.26 9.87
N THR A 84 11.96 -9.43 8.92
CA THR A 84 13.28 -8.74 8.95
C THR A 84 13.11 -7.21 8.96
N VAL A 85 12.14 -6.66 8.24
CA VAL A 85 11.85 -5.22 8.25
C VAL A 85 11.31 -4.77 9.60
N LYS A 86 10.38 -5.53 10.21
CA LYS A 86 9.83 -5.25 11.55
C LYS A 86 10.94 -5.23 12.60
N GLU A 87 11.86 -6.20 12.57
CA GLU A 87 12.99 -6.28 13.48
C GLU A 87 13.93 -5.06 13.34
N ARG A 88 14.23 -4.64 12.11
CA ARG A 88 15.09 -3.49 11.84
C ARG A 88 14.43 -2.15 12.17
N ASN A 89 13.10 -2.07 12.06
CA ASN A 89 12.32 -0.85 12.24
C ASN A 89 11.13 -1.10 13.20
N PRO A 90 11.39 -1.31 14.50
CA PRO A 90 10.35 -1.72 15.45
C PRO A 90 9.25 -0.66 15.67
N GLY A 91 9.46 0.58 15.24
CA GLY A 91 8.43 1.63 15.29
C GLY A 91 7.43 1.57 14.13
N PHE A 92 7.75 0.88 13.02
CA PHE A 92 6.84 0.79 11.88
C PHE A 92 5.57 0.01 12.24
N ALA A 93 4.41 0.62 11.98
CA ALA A 93 3.12 -0.04 12.10
C ALA A 93 2.80 -0.75 10.78
N ILE A 94 3.31 -1.98 10.63
CA ILE A 94 3.05 -2.82 9.44
C ILE A 94 1.77 -3.62 9.66
N GLN A 95 0.73 -3.30 8.90
CA GLN A 95 -0.55 -3.99 8.92
C GLN A 95 -0.67 -4.90 7.68
N MET A 96 -0.98 -6.17 7.92
CA MET A 96 -1.33 -7.13 6.87
C MET A 96 -2.86 -7.07 6.67
N LEU A 97 -3.27 -6.77 5.44
CA LEU A 97 -4.67 -6.69 5.05
C LEU A 97 -4.99 -7.88 4.16
N GLU A 98 -5.88 -8.73 4.65
CA GLU A 98 -6.35 -9.91 3.94
C GLU A 98 -7.63 -9.59 3.13
N PRO A 99 -7.86 -10.29 2.01
CA PRO A 99 -9.13 -10.31 1.31
C PRO A 99 -10.32 -10.66 2.20
N GLU A 100 -11.52 -10.18 1.84
CA GLU A 100 -12.75 -10.57 2.54
C GLU A 100 -13.05 -12.08 2.39
N LEU A 101 -12.69 -12.68 1.25
CA LEU A 101 -12.88 -14.10 0.98
C LEU A 101 -11.54 -14.83 1.03
N SER A 102 -11.46 -15.88 1.83
CA SER A 102 -10.34 -16.82 1.79
C SER A 102 -10.23 -17.50 0.43
N LEU A 103 -9.06 -18.05 0.10
CA LEU A 103 -8.87 -18.80 -1.16
C LEU A 103 -9.85 -19.97 -1.30
N THR A 104 -10.20 -20.61 -0.18
CA THR A 104 -11.21 -21.69 -0.14
C THR A 104 -12.61 -21.18 -0.50
N GLU A 105 -13.01 -20.04 0.05
CA GLU A 105 -14.30 -19.42 -0.25
C GLU A 105 -14.36 -18.88 -1.69
N GLN A 106 -13.26 -18.30 -2.19
CA GLN A 106 -13.12 -17.90 -3.59
C GLN A 106 -13.26 -19.12 -4.50
N GLY A 107 -12.59 -20.23 -4.17
CA GLY A 107 -12.68 -21.49 -4.91
C GLY A 107 -14.09 -22.09 -4.93
N THR A 108 -14.80 -22.00 -3.82
CA THR A 108 -16.19 -22.47 -3.71
C THR A 108 -17.14 -21.62 -4.54
N LYS A 109 -16.94 -20.30 -4.57
CA LYS A 109 -17.87 -19.36 -5.19
C LYS A 109 -17.63 -19.13 -6.68
N TYR A 110 -16.37 -19.17 -7.12
CA TYR A 110 -15.96 -18.78 -8.47
C TYR A 110 -15.16 -19.87 -9.21
N GLY A 111 -14.94 -21.02 -8.57
CA GLY A 111 -14.08 -22.09 -9.08
C GLY A 111 -12.65 -21.99 -8.55
N GLY A 112 -12.04 -23.15 -8.33
CA GLY A 112 -10.65 -23.25 -7.86
C GLY A 112 -9.67 -22.59 -8.83
N GLU A 113 -8.54 -22.13 -8.30
CA GLU A 113 -7.48 -21.49 -9.09
C GLU A 113 -7.99 -20.33 -9.96
N LEU A 114 -8.84 -19.45 -9.39
CA LEU A 114 -9.47 -18.33 -10.10
C LEU A 114 -8.47 -17.48 -10.90
N TRP A 115 -7.22 -17.35 -10.42
CA TRP A 115 -6.14 -16.64 -11.11
C TRP A 115 -5.76 -17.24 -12.47
N LYS A 116 -6.02 -18.52 -12.73
CA LYS A 116 -5.74 -19.17 -14.02
C LYS A 116 -6.82 -18.90 -15.07
N HIS A 117 -8.08 -18.81 -14.63
CA HIS A 117 -9.23 -18.78 -15.54
C HIS A 117 -9.87 -17.39 -15.65
N ASN A 118 -9.77 -16.57 -14.59
CA ASN A 118 -10.27 -15.22 -14.57
C ASN A 118 -9.36 -14.31 -13.70
N PRO A 119 -8.18 -13.91 -14.23
CA PRO A 119 -7.17 -13.17 -13.48
C PRO A 119 -7.63 -11.79 -13.01
N ASN A 120 -8.54 -11.13 -13.74
CA ASN A 120 -9.10 -9.85 -13.34
C ASN A 120 -10.02 -10.00 -12.11
N SER A 121 -10.89 -11.02 -12.10
CA SER A 121 -11.71 -11.33 -10.92
C SER A 121 -10.82 -11.71 -9.74
N ALA A 122 -9.83 -12.59 -9.94
CA ALA A 122 -8.88 -12.97 -8.89
C ALA A 122 -8.16 -11.74 -8.29
N ALA A 123 -7.71 -10.81 -9.13
CA ALA A 123 -7.07 -9.58 -8.67
C ALA A 123 -8.03 -8.68 -7.88
N ASN A 124 -9.29 -8.57 -8.29
CA ASN A 124 -10.28 -7.77 -7.57
C ASN A 124 -10.61 -8.37 -6.21
N CYS A 125 -10.80 -9.70 -6.15
CA CYS A 125 -11.08 -10.40 -4.90
C CYS A 125 -9.85 -10.35 -3.96
N GLY A 126 -8.64 -10.50 -4.49
CA GLY A 126 -7.39 -10.46 -3.71
C GLY A 126 -6.95 -9.07 -3.23
N LYS A 127 -7.50 -7.98 -3.80
CA LYS A 127 -7.12 -6.59 -3.45
C LYS A 127 -8.20 -5.82 -2.70
N SER A 128 -9.41 -6.39 -2.57
CA SER A 128 -10.54 -5.71 -1.94
C SER A 128 -10.78 -6.21 -0.52
N ASN A 129 -10.81 -5.25 0.42
CA ASN A 129 -11.40 -5.43 1.75
C ASN A 129 -12.80 -4.77 1.86
N ARG A 130 -13.34 -4.24 0.75
CA ARG A 130 -14.65 -3.56 0.71
C ARG A 130 -15.69 -4.46 0.06
N SER A 131 -16.65 -4.93 0.85
CA SER A 131 -17.96 -5.49 0.47
C SER A 131 -17.94 -6.57 -0.64
N LYS A 132 -18.63 -7.69 -0.39
CA LYS A 132 -18.94 -8.80 -1.32
C LYS A 132 -19.33 -8.42 -2.76
N SER A 133 -19.68 -7.15 -3.03
CA SER A 133 -20.00 -6.59 -4.35
C SER A 133 -18.80 -6.31 -5.27
N THR A 134 -17.56 -6.26 -4.77
CA THR A 134 -16.38 -5.91 -5.57
C THR A 134 -15.68 -7.10 -6.25
N CYS A 135 -16.07 -8.33 -5.91
CA CYS A 135 -15.57 -9.57 -6.49
C CYS A 135 -16.61 -10.11 -7.49
N PRO A 136 -16.49 -9.78 -8.80
CA PRO A 136 -17.49 -10.12 -9.79
C PRO A 136 -17.55 -11.64 -10.02
N ALA A 137 -18.76 -12.13 -10.28
CA ALA A 137 -19.03 -13.51 -10.70
C ALA A 137 -18.51 -13.78 -12.11
#